data_AF-A0A7K2LUB9-F1
#
_entry.id   AF-A0A7K2LUB9-F1
#
_cell.length_a   1.000
_cell.length_b   1.000
_cell.length_c   1.000
_cell.angle_alpha   90.00
_cell.angle_beta   90.00
_cell.angle_gamma   90.00
#
_symmetry.space_group_name_H-M   'P 1'
#
loop_
_entity.id
_entity.type
_entity.pdbx_description
1 polymer ?
#
loop_
_entity_poly.entity_id
_entity_poly.type
_entity_poly.pdbx_seq_one_letter_code
_entity_poly.pdbx_strand_id
1 'polypeptide(L)'
;MTVNSSTPAGGTLDVLLGNYPHTRVLRDGTIPVEGAECRFLSASPLHSAFPRMAGGLEFDVCEMPVATYLLARDAGVPLTLLPAVLIGATHHHSLTRLPDGPELDVRRL
;
A
#
# COMPACT_ATOMS: atom_id res chain seq x y z
N MET A 1 -23.83 -6.92 -2.21
CA MET A 1 -24.28 -6.13 -3.37
C MET A 1 -25.25 -5.08 -2.87
N THR A 2 -24.73 -3.90 -2.59
CA THR A 2 -25.47 -2.63 -2.50
C THR A 2 -24.55 -1.63 -3.17
N VAL A 3 -25.00 -1.06 -4.29
CA VAL A 3 -24.24 -0.08 -5.05
C VAL A 3 -24.47 1.27 -4.38
N ASN A 4 -23.41 1.91 -3.90
CA ASN A 4 -23.48 3.33 -3.60
C ASN A 4 -22.99 4.08 -4.84
N SER A 5 -23.96 4.55 -5.64
CA SER A 5 -23.76 5.35 -6.85
C SER A 5 -23.44 6.80 -6.48
N SER A 6 -22.28 7.00 -5.86
CA SER A 6 -21.61 8.30 -5.83
C SER A 6 -20.21 8.10 -6.37
N THR A 7 -20.13 7.92 -7.69
CA THR A 7 -18.93 8.26 -8.46
C THR A 7 -18.49 9.65 -8.00
N PRO A 8 -17.25 9.86 -7.50
CA PRO A 8 -16.75 11.21 -7.34
C PRO A 8 -16.82 11.86 -8.72
N ALA A 9 -17.55 12.96 -8.82
CA ALA A 9 -17.83 13.64 -10.08
C ALA A 9 -16.55 13.82 -10.92
N GLY A 10 -16.45 13.07 -12.03
CA GLY A 10 -15.61 13.38 -13.21
C GLY A 10 -14.13 13.70 -12.98
N GLY A 11 -13.48 13.20 -11.93
CA GLY A 11 -12.06 13.45 -11.64
C GLY A 11 -11.16 12.25 -11.91
N THR A 12 -9.93 12.49 -12.36
CA THR A 12 -8.87 11.48 -12.43
C THR A 12 -8.32 11.20 -11.04
N LEU A 13 -8.26 9.94 -10.63
CA LEU A 13 -7.68 9.50 -9.35
C LEU A 13 -6.17 9.38 -9.44
N ASP A 14 -5.45 9.96 -8.49
CA ASP A 14 -4.02 9.78 -8.31
C ASP A 14 -3.73 8.49 -7.52
N VAL A 15 -3.11 7.53 -8.21
CA VAL A 15 -2.91 6.18 -7.69
C VAL A 15 -1.42 5.87 -7.58
N LEU A 16 -0.97 5.47 -6.40
CA LEU A 16 0.42 5.10 -6.14
C LEU A 16 0.54 3.67 -5.60
N LEU A 17 0.93 2.73 -6.48
CA LEU A 17 1.21 1.33 -6.15
C LEU A 17 2.66 0.94 -6.49
N GLY A 18 3.17 -0.18 -6.03
CA GLY A 18 4.39 -0.78 -6.59
C GLY A 18 4.21 -1.19 -8.05
N ASN A 19 5.32 -1.37 -8.78
CA ASN A 19 5.34 -1.94 -10.12
C ASN A 19 5.59 -3.45 -10.04
N TYR A 20 4.54 -4.21 -9.73
CA TYR A 20 4.54 -5.67 -9.62
C TYR A 20 3.86 -6.30 -10.84
N PRO A 21 4.08 -7.59 -11.14
CA PRO A 21 3.39 -8.26 -12.24
C PRO A 21 1.87 -8.09 -12.23
N HIS A 22 1.24 -8.13 -11.04
CA HIS A 22 -0.21 -8.02 -10.88
C HIS A 22 -0.75 -6.57 -10.85
N THR A 23 0.09 -5.56 -10.57
CA THR A 23 -0.31 -4.14 -10.64
C THR A 23 0.05 -3.50 -11.98
N ARG A 24 1.01 -4.07 -12.73
CA ARG A 24 1.49 -3.54 -14.01
C ARG A 24 0.38 -3.42 -15.04
N VAL A 25 -0.46 -4.44 -15.14
CA VAL A 25 -1.59 -4.50 -16.09
C VAL A 25 -2.61 -3.37 -15.89
N LEU A 26 -2.71 -2.83 -14.67
CA LEU A 26 -3.53 -1.65 -14.40
C LEU A 26 -2.76 -0.38 -14.76
N ARG A 27 -1.47 -0.32 -14.40
CA ARG A 27 -0.60 0.85 -14.62
C ARG A 27 -0.36 1.18 -16.09
N ASP A 28 -0.24 0.15 -16.95
CA ASP A 28 0.00 0.32 -18.39
C ASP A 28 -1.29 0.37 -19.21
N GLY A 29 -2.45 0.26 -18.57
CA GLY A 29 -3.77 0.32 -19.21
C GLY A 29 -4.18 -0.97 -19.93
N THR A 30 -3.45 -2.08 -19.78
CA THR A 30 -3.85 -3.39 -20.32
C THR A 30 -5.23 -3.81 -19.81
N ILE A 31 -5.50 -3.56 -18.53
CA ILE A 31 -6.80 -3.73 -17.90
C ILE A 31 -7.28 -2.35 -17.41
N PRO A 32 -8.33 -1.76 -18.00
CA PRO A 32 -8.86 -0.48 -17.56
C PRO A 32 -9.58 -0.62 -16.22
N VAL A 33 -9.61 0.47 -15.46
CA VAL A 33 -10.42 0.56 -14.24
C VAL A 33 -11.85 0.94 -14.62
N GLU A 34 -12.82 0.08 -14.32
CA GLU A 34 -14.22 0.36 -14.59
C GLU A 34 -14.74 1.46 -13.66
N GLY A 35 -15.34 2.50 -14.24
CA GLY A 35 -16.01 3.57 -13.48
C GLY A 35 -15.11 4.67 -12.92
N ALA A 36 -13.80 4.66 -13.22
CA ALA A 36 -12.88 5.73 -12.83
C ALA A 36 -11.70 5.89 -13.82
N GLU A 37 -11.27 7.13 -14.02
CA GLU A 37 -9.99 7.43 -14.68
C GLU A 37 -8.87 7.41 -13.62
N CYS A 38 -7.76 6.73 -13.91
CA CYS A 38 -6.65 6.60 -12.96
C CYS A 38 -5.34 7.11 -13.56
N ARG A 39 -4.67 8.01 -12.84
CA ARG A 39 -3.29 8.44 -13.10
C ARG A 39 -2.35 7.70 -12.17
N PHE A 40 -1.60 6.75 -12.71
CA PHE A 40 -0.65 5.95 -11.94
C PHE A 40 0.69 6.66 -11.77
N LEU A 41 0.93 7.19 -10.57
CA LEU A 41 2.17 7.84 -10.17
C LEU A 41 3.25 6.81 -9.80
N SER A 42 4.51 7.23 -9.72
CA SER A 42 5.63 6.36 -9.34
C SER A 42 6.45 6.99 -8.22
N ALA A 43 6.95 6.16 -7.30
CA ALA A 43 7.92 6.54 -6.28
C ALA A 43 9.04 5.49 -6.23
N SER A 44 10.28 5.96 -6.07
CA SER A 44 11.45 5.10 -5.91
C SER A 44 12.34 5.67 -4.81
N PRO A 45 12.50 4.98 -3.67
CA PRO A 45 11.84 3.72 -3.30
C PRO A 45 10.34 3.94 -2.96
N LEU A 46 9.51 2.89 -3.11
CA LEU A 46 8.05 3.00 -2.86
C LEU A 46 7.72 3.51 -1.45
N HIS A 47 8.51 3.13 -0.45
CA HIS A 47 8.28 3.54 0.94
C HIS A 47 8.39 5.05 1.20
N SER A 48 8.97 5.81 0.27
CA SER A 48 8.97 7.28 0.34
C SER A 48 7.57 7.89 0.22
N ALA A 49 6.60 7.15 -0.31
CA ALA A 49 5.22 7.61 -0.45
C ALA A 49 4.35 7.41 0.79
N PHE A 50 4.72 6.50 1.70
CA PHE A 50 3.91 6.19 2.88
C PHE A 50 3.74 7.39 3.83
N PRO A 51 4.78 8.16 4.21
CA PRO A 51 4.59 9.35 5.05
C PRO A 51 3.79 10.45 4.32
N ARG A 52 3.91 10.55 2.99
CA ARG A 52 3.15 11.48 2.14
C ARG A 52 1.66 11.17 2.16
N MET A 53 1.31 9.88 2.11
CA MET A 53 -0.07 9.44 2.29
C MET A 53 -0.56 9.66 3.72
N ALA A 54 0.16 9.13 4.71
CA ALA A 54 -0.30 9.11 6.09
C ALA A 54 -0.36 10.51 6.74
N GLY A 55 0.52 11.44 6.33
CA GLY A 55 0.56 12.80 6.87
C GLY A 55 -0.07 13.87 5.97
N GLY A 56 -0.04 13.67 4.65
CA GLY A 56 -0.45 14.70 3.68
C GLY A 56 -1.67 14.33 2.82
N LEU A 57 -2.13 13.08 2.85
CA LEU A 57 -3.20 12.56 1.98
C LEU A 57 -2.94 12.91 0.51
N GLU A 58 -1.68 12.87 0.07
CA GLU A 58 -1.26 13.34 -1.26
C GLU A 58 -1.78 12.51 -2.44
N PHE A 59 -2.38 11.34 -2.18
CA PHE A 59 -2.88 10.41 -3.19
C PHE A 59 -4.30 9.97 -2.85
N ASP A 60 -5.12 9.71 -3.86
CA ASP A 60 -6.46 9.15 -3.66
C ASP A 60 -6.39 7.67 -3.26
N VAL A 61 -5.45 6.94 -3.87
CA VAL A 61 -5.18 5.52 -3.58
C VAL A 61 -3.68 5.30 -3.45
N CYS A 62 -3.25 4.75 -2.31
CA CYS A 62 -1.83 4.48 -2.05
C CYS A 62 -1.65 3.07 -1.49
N GLU A 63 -0.72 2.31 -2.05
CA GLU A 63 -0.16 1.14 -1.39
C GLU A 63 0.48 1.55 -0.07
N MET A 64 0.22 0.79 1.00
CA MET A 64 0.71 1.14 2.32
C MET A 64 0.96 -0.12 3.16
N PRO A 65 2.04 -0.16 3.96
CA PRO A 65 2.24 -1.23 4.93
C PRO A 65 1.11 -1.22 5.96
N VAL A 66 0.64 -2.41 6.33
CA VAL A 66 -0.45 -2.56 7.32
C VAL A 66 -0.12 -1.87 8.64
N ALA A 67 1.14 -1.94 9.10
CA ALA A 67 1.58 -1.26 10.32
C ALA A 67 1.42 0.27 10.22
N THR A 68 1.76 0.86 9.08
CA THR A 68 1.59 2.30 8.84
C THR A 68 0.12 2.70 8.83
N TYR A 69 -0.76 1.91 8.20
CA TYR A 69 -2.20 2.13 8.24
C TYR A 69 -2.73 2.11 9.68
N LEU A 70 -2.33 1.12 10.48
CA LEU A 70 -2.81 0.97 11.86
C LEU A 70 -2.38 2.15 12.73
N LEU A 71 -1.14 2.63 12.58
CA LEU A 71 -0.66 3.84 13.26
C LEU A 71 -1.43 5.08 12.82
N ALA A 72 -1.67 5.25 11.52
CA ALA A 72 -2.44 6.39 11.00
C ALA A 72 -3.89 6.36 11.49
N ARG A 73 -4.50 5.18 11.55
CA ARG A 73 -5.85 4.98 12.09
C ARG A 73 -5.93 5.32 13.57
N ASP A 74 -4.97 4.87 14.38
CA ASP A 74 -4.88 5.20 15.80
C ASP A 74 -4.73 6.72 16.01
N ALA A 75 -3.94 7.37 15.14
CA ALA A 75 -3.78 8.82 15.10
C ALA A 75 -4.99 9.59 14.52
N GLY A 76 -6.07 8.92 14.12
CA GLY A 76 -7.28 9.57 13.59
C GLY A 76 -7.17 10.09 12.16
N VAL A 77 -6.17 9.66 11.39
CA VAL A 77 -6.06 10.01 9.97
C VAL A 77 -7.23 9.38 9.21
N PRO A 78 -7.94 10.13 8.33
CA PRO A 78 -9.15 9.68 7.66
C PRO A 78 -8.87 8.73 6.48
N LEU A 79 -8.15 7.63 6.74
CA LEU A 79 -7.80 6.61 5.76
C LEU A 79 -8.75 5.41 5.85
N THR A 80 -9.16 4.90 4.70
CA THR A 80 -9.89 3.63 4.57
C THR A 80 -8.98 2.57 3.99
N LEU A 81 -8.84 1.44 4.68
CA LEU A 81 -8.10 0.29 4.15
C LEU A 81 -8.99 -0.53 3.22
N LEU A 82 -8.51 -0.78 2.00
CA LEU A 82 -9.10 -1.78 1.11
C LEU A 82 -8.53 -3.17 1.42
N PRO A 83 -9.34 -4.23 1.40
CA PRO A 83 -8.90 -5.60 1.66
C PRO A 83 -8.17 -6.20 0.43
N ALA A 84 -7.17 -5.50 -0.09
CA ALA A 84 -6.37 -5.91 -1.25
C ALA A 84 -4.89 -5.94 -0.86
N VAL A 85 -4.35 -7.15 -0.68
CA VAL A 85 -2.95 -7.36 -0.35
C VAL A 85 -2.14 -7.36 -1.65
N LEU A 86 -1.20 -6.42 -1.79
CA LEU A 86 -0.31 -6.34 -2.96
C LEU A 86 0.96 -7.18 -2.78
N ILE A 87 1.58 -7.09 -1.61
CA ILE A 87 2.74 -7.91 -1.24
C ILE A 87 2.49 -8.50 0.14
N GLY A 88 2.46 -9.83 0.21
CA GLY A 88 2.54 -10.58 1.45
C GLY A 88 3.90 -11.28 1.52
N ALA A 89 4.78 -10.81 2.40
CA ALA A 89 6.02 -11.49 2.70
C ALA A 89 6.10 -11.76 4.20
N THR A 90 6.56 -12.95 4.57
CA THR A 90 6.86 -13.25 5.96
C THR A 90 8.28 -12.80 6.27
N HIS A 91 8.46 -12.00 7.31
CA HIS A 91 9.76 -11.45 7.72
C HIS A 91 10.71 -12.48 8.39
N HIS A 92 10.50 -13.79 8.19
CA HIS A 92 11.34 -14.84 8.78
C HIS A 92 12.83 -14.67 8.44
N HIS A 93 13.15 -14.12 7.26
CA HIS A 93 14.52 -13.83 6.82
C HIS A 93 15.06 -12.47 7.30
N SER A 94 14.25 -11.66 7.98
CA SER A 94 14.66 -10.35 8.52
C SER A 94 15.24 -10.44 9.93
N LEU A 95 15.23 -11.64 10.53
CA LEU A 95 15.91 -11.90 11.80
C LEU A 95 17.42 -12.03 11.55
N THR A 96 18.19 -11.11 12.11
CA THR A 96 19.65 -11.14 12.06
C THR A 96 20.22 -11.26 13.48
N ARG A 97 21.41 -11.86 13.59
CA ARG A 97 22.18 -11.89 14.83
C ARG A 97 23.59 -11.33 14.59
N LEU A 98 24.22 -10.84 15.65
CA LEU A 98 25.65 -10.57 15.63
C LEU A 98 26.42 -11.90 15.40
N PRO A 99 27.58 -11.88 14.72
CA PRO A 99 28.34 -13.10 14.42
C PRO A 99 28.60 -13.96 15.66
N ASP A 100 28.99 -13.32 16.77
CA ASP A 100 29.32 -13.98 18.05
C ASP A 100 28.13 -14.02 19.03
N GLY A 101 26.94 -13.61 18.58
CA GLY A 101 25.73 -13.64 19.38
C GLY A 101 25.15 -15.05 19.54
N PRO A 102 24.32 -15.27 20.58
CA PRO A 102 23.65 -16.54 20.79
C PRO A 102 22.77 -16.93 19.59
N GLU A 103 22.62 -18.24 19.37
CA GLU A 103 21.76 -18.75 18.31
C GLU A 103 20.31 -18.32 18.52
N LEU A 104 19.64 -17.92 17.43
CA LEU A 104 18.22 -17.58 17.45
C LEU A 104 17.40 -18.88 17.41
N ASP A 105 16.96 -19.34 18.57
CA ASP A 105 16.01 -20.45 18.70
C ASP A 105 14.57 -19.91 18.67
N VAL A 106 13.78 -20.37 17.69
CA VAL A 106 12.36 -20.01 17.53
C VAL A 106 11.50 -20.35 18.75
N ARG A 107 11.95 -21.26 19.63
CA ARG A 107 11.25 -21.64 20.87
C ARG A 107 11.64 -20.77 22.08
N ARG A 108 12.59 -19.86 21.91
CA ARG A 108 13.10 -18.95 22.95
C ARG A 108 12.89 -17.47 22.64
N LEU A 109 12.21 -17.17 21.53
CA LEU A 109 11.74 -15.82 21.17
C LEU A 109 10.38 -15.53 21.82
#